data_AF-A0A4Q3ZCT0-F1
#
_entry.id   AF-A0A4Q3ZCT0-F1
#
_cell.length_a   1.000
_cell.length_b   1.000
_cell.length_c   1.000
_cell.angle_alpha   90.00
_cell.angle_beta   90.00
_cell.angle_gamma   90.00
#
_symmetry.space_group_name_H-M   'P 1'
#
loop_
_entity.id
_entity.type
_entity.pdbx_description
1 polymer ?
#
loop_
_entity_poly.entity_id
_entity_poly.type
_entity_poly.pdbx_seq_one_letter_code
_entity_poly.pdbx_strand_id
1 'polypeptide(L)' 'MKRSRFSEEQIIAILKSQESGVATADVCREHGISSATFYKWKAKFGGLEVSDARKLKALEDE' A
#
# COMPACT_ATOMS: atom_id res chain seq x y z
N MET A 1 -5.77 -4.62 -17.97
CA MET A 1 -5.23 -5.10 -16.68
C MET A 1 -6.39 -5.29 -15.71
N LYS A 2 -6.48 -6.43 -14.99
CA LYS A 2 -7.52 -6.62 -13.96
C LYS A 2 -7.40 -5.47 -12.97
N ARG A 3 -8.48 -4.70 -12.75
CA ARG A 3 -8.50 -3.66 -11.73
C ARG A 3 -8.17 -4.33 -10.40
N SER A 4 -7.03 -3.98 -9.82
CA SER A 4 -6.69 -4.42 -8.47
C SER A 4 -7.80 -3.96 -7.52
N ARG A 5 -8.18 -4.79 -6.55
CA ARG A 5 -9.29 -4.49 -5.63
C ARG A 5 -9.02 -3.24 -4.77
N PHE A 6 -7.76 -2.82 -4.69
CA PHE A 6 -7.30 -1.65 -3.96
C PHE A 6 -6.52 -0.73 -4.91
N SER A 7 -6.82 0.56 -4.87
CA SER A 7 -6.00 1.61 -5.49
C SER A 7 -4.67 1.76 -4.76
N GLU A 8 -3.66 2.32 -5.42
CA GLU A 8 -2.34 2.59 -4.82
C GLU A 8 -2.46 3.48 -3.58
N GLU A 9 -3.33 4.49 -3.62
CA GLU A 9 -3.64 5.36 -2.48
C GLU A 9 -4.21 4.57 -1.29
N GLN A 10 -5.09 3.59 -1.55
CA GLN A 10 -5.65 2.74 -0.50
C GLN A 10 -4.56 1.83 0.08
N ILE A 11 -3.70 1.27 -0.76
CA ILE A 11 -2.58 0.43 -0.31
C ILE A 11 -1.65 1.23 0.61
N ILE A 12 -1.31 2.47 0.26
CA ILE A 12 -0.44 3.33 1.08
C ILE A 12 -1.13 3.69 2.40
N ALA A 13 -2.44 3.99 2.40
CA ALA A 13 -3.19 4.24 3.63
C ALA A 13 -3.20 3.02 4.58
N ILE A 14 -3.32 1.82 4.02
CA ILE A 14 -3.24 0.55 4.76
C ILE A 14 -1.85 0.37 5.38
N LEU A 15 -0.77 0.67 4.64
CA LEU A 15 0.59 0.60 5.15
C LEU A 15 0.83 1.63 6.27
N LYS A 16 0.37 2.87 6.10
CA LYS A 16 0.47 3.93 7.13
C LYS A 16 -0.26 3.59 8.42
N SER A 17 -1.37 2.85 8.35
CA SER A 17 -2.10 2.39 9.54
C SER A 17 -1.22 1.50 10.42
N GLN A 18 -0.40 0.63 9.82
CA GLN A 18 0.58 -0.15 10.56
C GLN A 18 1.68 0.74 11.15
N GLU A 19 2.20 1.69 10.37
CA GLU A 19 3.24 2.64 10.85
C GLU A 19 2.75 3.48 12.03
N SER A 20 1.44 3.76 12.12
CA SER A 20 0.81 4.44 13.26
C SER A 20 0.66 3.55 14.51
N GLY A 21 1.11 2.30 14.47
CA GLY A 21 1.12 1.38 15.61
C GLY A 21 0.08 0.26 15.58
N VAL A 22 -0.75 0.16 14.53
CA VAL A 22 -1.70 -0.95 14.39
C VAL A 22 -0.94 -2.24 14.02
N ALA A 23 -1.28 -3.36 14.65
CA ALA A 23 -0.66 -4.63 14.32
C ALA A 23 -0.99 -5.06 12.88
N THR A 24 0.00 -5.57 12.16
CA THR A 24 -0.19 -6.06 10.77
C THR A 24 -1.33 -7.08 10.66
N ALA A 25 -1.54 -7.91 11.69
CA ALA A 25 -2.61 -8.89 11.73
C ALA A 25 -4.01 -8.25 11.73
N ASP A 26 -4.20 -7.18 12.51
CA ASP A 26 -5.45 -6.41 12.54
C ASP A 26 -5.70 -5.69 11.23
N VAL A 27 -4.68 -5.03 10.67
CA VAL A 27 -4.76 -4.39 9.35
C VAL A 27 -5.15 -5.40 8.27
N CYS A 28 -4.55 -6.60 8.30
CA CYS A 28 -4.88 -7.67 7.38
C CYS A 28 -6.34 -8.15 7.52
N ARG A 29 -6.82 -8.27 8.77
CA ARG A 29 -8.17 -8.72 9.07
C ARG A 29 -9.23 -7.68 8.70
N GLU A 30 -8.98 -6.41 8.98
CA GLU A 30 -9.88 -5.29 8.67
C GLU A 30 -10.08 -5.13 7.16
N HIS A 31 -8.99 -5.21 6.38
CA HIS A 31 -9.05 -5.03 4.93
C HIS A 31 -9.27 -6.35 4.16
N GLY A 32 -9.34 -7.49 4.84
CA GLY A 32 -9.53 -8.81 4.23
C GLY A 32 -8.39 -9.16 3.26
N ILE A 33 -7.15 -8.88 3.67
CA ILE A 33 -5.93 -9.19 2.92
C ILE A 33 -5.06 -10.15 3.73
N SER A 34 -4.26 -10.96 3.04
CA SER A 34 -3.27 -11.82 3.71
C SER A 34 -2.04 -11.01 4.08
N SER A 35 -1.34 -11.43 5.13
CA SER A 35 -0.03 -10.88 5.52
C SER A 35 0.97 -10.88 4.36
N ALA A 36 0.99 -11.93 3.54
CA ALA A 36 1.81 -11.99 2.32
C ALA A 36 1.52 -10.85 1.34
N THR A 37 0.25 -10.47 1.17
CA THR A 37 -0.15 -9.33 0.32
C THR A 37 0.32 -8.02 0.94
N PHE A 38 0.16 -7.86 2.24
CA PHE A 38 0.64 -6.68 2.97
C PHE A 38 2.16 -6.48 2.81
N TYR A 39 2.97 -7.52 2.98
CA TYR A 39 4.42 -7.40 2.81
C TYR A 39 4.84 -7.18 1.35
N LYS A 40 4.12 -7.74 0.37
CA LYS A 40 4.32 -7.39 -1.06
C LYS A 40 4.05 -5.91 -1.32
N TRP A 41 2.99 -5.37 -0.73
CA TRP A 41 2.68 -3.95 -0.81
C TRP A 41 3.73 -3.11 -0.09
N LYS A 42 4.17 -3.50 1.10
CA LYS A 42 5.25 -2.82 1.81
C LYS A 42 6.57 -2.85 1.02
N ALA A 43 6.89 -3.92 0.31
CA ALA A 43 8.08 -3.96 -0.54
C ALA A 43 7.97 -3.03 -1.75
N LYS A 44 6.77 -2.82 -2.28
CA LYS A 44 6.52 -1.98 -3.47
C LYS A 44 6.27 -0.51 -3.14
N PHE A 45 5.60 -0.23 -2.02
CA PHE A 45 5.11 1.08 -1.62
C PHE A 45 5.58 1.52 -0.23
N GLY A 46 6.22 0.63 0.55
CA GLY A 46 6.78 0.99 1.85
C GLY A 46 8.00 1.86 1.69
N GLY A 47 8.02 2.98 2.40
CA GLY A 47 9.02 4.05 2.22
C GLY A 47 8.61 5.10 1.17
N LEU A 48 7.51 4.90 0.44
CA LEU A 48 6.90 5.97 -0.35
C LEU A 48 5.89 6.73 0.51
N GLU A 49 6.12 8.01 0.75
CA GLU A 49 5.02 8.89 1.14
C GLU A 49 4.00 8.96 -0.02
N VAL A 50 2.72 9.24 0.27
CA VAL A 50 1.66 9.39 -0.75
C VAL A 50 2.11 10.35 -1.87
N SER A 51 2.95 11.33 -1.54
CA SER A 51 3.58 12.29 -2.43
C SER A 51 4.58 11.67 -3.43
N ASP A 52 5.35 10.66 -3.03
CA ASP A 52 6.31 9.95 -3.91
C ASP A 52 5.63 8.92 -4.81
N ALA A 53 4.55 8.29 -4.33
CA ALA A 53 3.72 7.41 -5.17
C ALA A 53 3.07 8.17 -6.33
N ARG A 54 2.71 9.45 -6.11
CA ARG A 54 2.22 10.34 -7.18
C ARG A 54 3.31 10.69 -8.20
N LYS A 55 4.58 10.76 -7.76
CA LYS A 55 5.75 11.07 -8.59
C LYS A 55 6.18 9.89 -9.46
N LEU A 56 5.99 8.65 -8.97
CA LEU A 56 6.25 7.44 -9.76
C LEU A 56 5.41 7.40 -11.04
N LYS A 57 4.15 7.86 -10.97
CA LYS A 57 3.25 7.95 -12.12
C LYS A 57 3.64 9.02 -13.15
N ALA A 58 4.42 10.03 -12.74
CA ALA A 58 4.84 11.12 -13.63
C ALA A 58 6.17 10.84 -14.37
N LEU A 59 6.93 9.81 -13.96
CA LEU A 59 8.20 9.42 -14.59
C LEU A 59 8.06 8.27 -15.60
N GLU A 60 6.87 7.66 -15.73
CA GLU A 60 6.56 6.69 -16.79
C GLU A 60 5.98 7.36 -18.06
N ASP A 61 5.87 8.69 -18.08
CA ASP A 61 5.41 9.51 -19.21
C ASP A 61 6.52 10.48 -19.68
N GLU A 62 7.77 9.99 -19.74
CA GLU A 62 8.87 10.59 -20.52
C GLU A 62 9.67 9.49 -21.23
#